data_AF-A0A1N6I5T8-F1
#
_entry.id   AF-A0A1N6I5T8-F1
#
_cell.length_a   1.000
_cell.length_b   1.000
_cell.length_c   1.000
_cell.angle_alpha   90.00
_cell.angle_beta   90.00
_cell.angle_gamma   90.00
#
_symmetry.space_group_name_H-M   'P 1'
#
loop_
_entity.id
_entity.type
_entity.pdbx_description
1 polymer ?
#
loop_
_entity_poly.entity_id
_entity_poly.type
_entity_poly.pdbx_seq_one_letter_code
_entity_poly.pdbx_strand_id
1 'polypeptide(L)'
;MKPFRLSIAAMMILVAIAAVGCRGLKDGSQFWSALTYGLVRLALAAAALCAVVLPPRRRASWAGFAVFGWAYLASELESPLGHIGPTQRTMESLLNLLYPKGLVVGLGFDEERYEFFRTAHSLMAVGFGFLGAALGRLLVWKSSPSVGRRTARPATPPETVS
;
A
#
# COMPACT_ATOMS: atom_id res chain seq x y z
N MET A 1 -14.85 17.46 13.53
CA MET A 1 -13.84 16.49 13.05
C MET A 1 -14.31 15.09 13.45
N LYS A 2 -14.60 14.17 12.52
CA LYS A 2 -14.90 12.76 12.91
C LYS A 2 -13.57 12.02 12.99
N PRO A 3 -13.19 11.47 14.16
CA PRO A 3 -11.90 10.81 14.32
C PRO A 3 -11.79 9.61 13.38
N PHE A 4 -10.59 9.40 12.84
CA PHE A 4 -10.24 8.20 12.06
C PHE A 4 -10.38 6.99 12.98
N ARG A 5 -11.49 6.26 12.89
CA ARG A 5 -11.65 4.99 13.59
C ARG A 5 -11.06 3.90 12.71
N LEU A 6 -9.77 3.68 12.86
CA LEU A 6 -9.18 2.43 12.37
C LEU A 6 -9.76 1.31 13.24
N SER A 7 -10.41 0.34 12.60
CA SER A 7 -10.92 -0.83 13.32
C SER A 7 -9.75 -1.57 13.97
N ILE A 8 -9.95 -2.08 15.20
CA ILE A 8 -8.99 -2.98 15.85
C ILE A 8 -8.65 -4.15 14.92
N ALA A 9 -9.64 -4.67 14.18
CA ALA A 9 -9.43 -5.71 13.19
C ALA A 9 -8.47 -5.26 12.07
N ALA A 10 -8.55 -4.00 11.61
CA ALA A 10 -7.64 -3.48 10.60
C ALA A 10 -6.20 -3.35 11.12
N MET A 11 -6.02 -2.94 12.38
CA MET A 11 -4.70 -2.94 13.03
C MET A 11 -4.15 -4.36 13.18
N MET A 12 -4.97 -5.32 13.60
CA MET A 12 -4.55 -6.73 13.73
C MET A 12 -4.14 -7.34 12.39
N ILE A 13 -4.87 -7.05 11.32
CA ILE A 13 -4.49 -7.47 9.96
C ILE A 13 -3.15 -6.85 9.56
N LEU A 14 -2.95 -5.55 9.83
CA LEU A 14 -1.71 -4.87 9.47
C LEU A 14 -0.50 -5.44 10.23
N VAL A 15 -0.66 -5.71 11.52
CA VAL A 15 0.36 -6.38 12.35
C VAL A 15 0.62 -7.80 11.85
N ALA A 16 -0.41 -8.56 11.49
CA ALA A 16 -0.24 -9.91 10.94
C ALA A 16 0.53 -9.90 9.62
N ILE A 17 0.21 -8.98 8.71
CA ILE A 17 0.96 -8.79 7.45
C ILE A 17 2.41 -8.42 7.73
N ALA A 18 2.66 -7.48 8.65
CA ALA A 18 4.01 -7.08 9.04
C ALA A 18 4.80 -8.24 9.66
N ALA A 19 4.18 -9.02 10.55
CA ALA A 19 4.82 -10.17 11.20
C ALA A 19 5.16 -11.27 10.18
N VAL A 20 4.25 -11.57 9.23
CA VAL A 20 4.51 -12.51 8.14
C VAL A 20 5.63 -12.00 7.24
N GLY A 21 5.66 -10.70 6.91
CA GLY A 21 6.73 -10.07 6.15
C GLY A 21 8.08 -10.16 6.86
N CYS A 22 8.15 -9.83 8.15
CA CYS A 22 9.35 -9.94 8.97
C CYS A 22 9.82 -11.40 9.10
N ARG A 23 8.88 -12.35 9.19
CA ARG A 23 9.23 -13.78 9.22
C ARG A 23 9.82 -14.23 7.88
N GLY A 24 9.23 -13.81 6.77
CA GLY A 24 9.74 -14.09 5.43
C GLY A 24 11.15 -13.53 5.21
N LEU A 25 11.38 -12.29 5.63
CA LEU A 25 12.70 -11.65 5.58
C LEU A 25 13.76 -12.39 6.43
N LYS A 26 13.34 -13.11 7.47
CA LYS A 26 14.25 -13.85 8.35
C LYS A 26 14.63 -15.23 7.80
N ASP A 27 13.67 -15.96 7.21
CA ASP A 27 13.91 -17.33 6.72
C ASP A 27 14.44 -17.37 5.29
N GLY A 28 14.28 -16.30 4.49
CA GLY A 28 14.86 -16.19 3.13
C GLY A 28 14.38 -17.24 2.12
N SER A 29 13.39 -18.06 2.47
CA SER A 29 13.01 -19.22 1.66
C SER A 29 12.13 -18.82 0.48
N GLN A 30 12.32 -19.53 -0.65
CA GLN A 30 11.53 -19.38 -1.87
C GLN A 30 10.01 -19.45 -1.61
N PHE A 31 9.60 -20.26 -0.64
CA PHE A 31 8.20 -20.37 -0.22
C PHE A 31 7.66 -19.04 0.34
N TRP A 32 8.40 -18.39 1.25
CA TRP A 32 7.97 -17.12 1.83
C TRP A 32 7.93 -16.00 0.79
N SER A 33 8.88 -15.96 -0.14
CA SER A 33 8.86 -15.00 -1.25
C SER A 33 7.67 -15.23 -2.19
N ALA A 34 7.39 -16.48 -2.55
CA ALA A 34 6.24 -16.81 -3.39
C ALA A 34 4.91 -16.47 -2.69
N LEU A 35 4.80 -16.77 -1.40
CA LEU A 35 3.62 -16.51 -0.59
C LEU A 35 3.36 -15.01 -0.41
N THR A 36 4.37 -14.25 0.01
CA THR A 36 4.28 -12.79 0.18
C THR A 36 3.95 -12.11 -1.14
N TYR A 37 4.65 -12.46 -2.22
CA TYR A 37 4.39 -11.93 -3.55
C TYR A 37 2.97 -12.25 -4.04
N GLY A 38 2.50 -13.48 -3.83
CA GLY A 38 1.14 -13.90 -4.15
C GLY A 38 0.09 -13.13 -3.37
N LEU A 39 0.29 -12.94 -2.06
CA LEU A 39 -0.60 -12.16 -1.21
C LEU A 39 -0.70 -10.70 -1.65
N VAL A 40 0.41 -10.07 -2.02
CA VAL A 40 0.41 -8.69 -2.52
C VAL A 40 -0.35 -8.58 -3.83
N ARG A 41 -0.10 -9.48 -4.79
CA ARG A 41 -0.86 -9.50 -6.06
C ARG A 41 -2.35 -9.72 -5.84
N LEU A 42 -2.73 -10.65 -4.95
CA LEU A 42 -4.14 -10.88 -4.59
C LEU A 42 -4.77 -9.64 -3.95
N ALA A 43 -4.05 -8.97 -3.05
CA ALA A 43 -4.53 -7.74 -2.42
C ALA A 43 -4.73 -6.61 -3.45
N LEU A 44 -3.81 -6.46 -4.42
CA LEU A 44 -3.92 -5.47 -5.49
C LEU A 44 -5.06 -5.80 -6.46
N ALA A 45 -5.26 -7.07 -6.80
CA ALA A 45 -6.38 -7.52 -7.62
C ALA A 45 -7.73 -7.29 -6.91
N ALA A 46 -7.82 -7.67 -5.63
CA ALA A 46 -9.00 -7.42 -4.81
C ALA A 46 -9.30 -5.91 -4.68
N ALA A 47 -8.26 -5.09 -4.54
CA ALA A 47 -8.40 -3.65 -4.49
C ALA A 47 -8.89 -3.06 -5.83
N ALA A 48 -8.38 -3.54 -6.96
CA ALA A 48 -8.88 -3.15 -8.28
C ALA A 48 -10.35 -3.53 -8.46
N LEU A 49 -10.74 -4.74 -8.04
CA LEU A 49 -12.14 -5.18 -8.07
C LEU A 49 -13.03 -4.31 -7.18
N CYS A 50 -12.59 -4.03 -5.95
CA CYS A 50 -13.27 -3.13 -5.02
C CYS A 50 -13.37 -1.70 -5.58
N ALA A 51 -12.38 -1.23 -6.33
CA ALA A 51 -12.43 0.05 -7.02
C ALA A 51 -13.45 0.08 -8.17
N VAL A 52 -13.87 -1.05 -8.72
CA VAL A 52 -14.92 -1.11 -9.75
C VAL A 52 -16.30 -1.29 -9.13
N VAL A 53 -16.43 -2.17 -8.14
CA VAL A 53 -17.73 -2.60 -7.59
C VAL A 53 -18.25 -1.66 -6.50
N LEU A 54 -17.39 -0.97 -5.74
CA LEU A 54 -17.83 -0.19 -4.59
C LEU A 54 -18.41 1.19 -4.97
N PRO A 55 -19.33 1.73 -4.13
CA PRO A 55 -19.91 3.05 -4.33
C PRO A 55 -18.85 4.18 -4.40
N PRO A 56 -19.13 5.31 -5.08
CA PRO A 56 -18.17 6.38 -5.34
C PRO A 56 -17.40 6.89 -4.11
N ARG A 57 -18.07 6.94 -2.95
CA ARG A 57 -17.46 7.36 -1.67
C ARG A 57 -16.35 6.45 -1.16
N ARG A 58 -16.40 5.15 -1.46
CA ARG A 58 -15.37 4.17 -1.07
C ARG A 58 -14.42 3.85 -2.22
N ARG A 59 -14.88 4.01 -3.46
CA ARG A 59 -14.12 3.75 -4.69
C ARG A 59 -12.77 4.46 -4.74
N ALA A 60 -12.69 5.72 -4.35
CA ALA A 60 -11.46 6.51 -4.51
C ALA A 60 -10.26 5.99 -3.69
N SER A 61 -10.49 5.48 -2.48
CA SER A 61 -9.38 4.91 -1.69
C SER A 61 -8.89 3.58 -2.26
N TRP A 62 -9.81 2.75 -2.77
CA TRP A 62 -9.45 1.48 -3.42
C TRP A 62 -8.78 1.70 -4.78
N ALA A 63 -9.23 2.70 -5.53
CA ALA A 63 -8.61 3.12 -6.78
C ALA A 63 -7.19 3.65 -6.53
N GLY A 64 -6.99 4.49 -5.51
CA GLY A 64 -5.66 4.95 -5.11
C GLY A 64 -4.73 3.81 -4.72
N PHE A 65 -5.21 2.87 -3.90
CA PHE A 65 -4.44 1.68 -3.52
C PHE A 65 -4.06 0.84 -4.74
N ALA A 66 -5.02 0.54 -5.62
CA ALA A 66 -4.80 -0.27 -6.80
C ALA A 66 -3.83 0.42 -7.77
N VAL A 67 -4.05 1.70 -8.10
CA VAL A 67 -3.22 2.43 -9.06
C VAL A 67 -1.78 2.56 -8.57
N PHE A 68 -1.56 2.99 -7.33
CA PHE A 68 -0.19 3.13 -6.80
C PHE A 68 0.50 1.78 -6.62
N GLY A 69 -0.21 0.78 -6.10
CA GLY A 69 0.36 -0.54 -5.89
C GLY A 69 0.68 -1.27 -7.19
N TRP A 70 -0.19 -1.18 -8.21
CA TRP A 70 0.10 -1.71 -9.54
C TRP A 70 1.18 -0.93 -10.28
N ALA A 71 1.20 0.42 -10.18
CA ALA A 71 2.25 1.22 -10.81
C ALA A 71 3.63 0.87 -10.26
N TYR A 72 3.74 0.67 -8.94
CA TYR A 72 4.97 0.22 -8.31
C TYR A 72 5.34 -1.21 -8.76
N LEU A 73 4.39 -2.15 -8.76
CA LEU A 73 4.64 -3.53 -9.21
C LEU A 73 5.03 -3.59 -10.71
N ALA A 74 4.43 -2.74 -11.55
CA ALA A 74 4.75 -2.63 -12.96
C ALA A 74 6.14 -2.03 -13.18
N SER A 75 6.55 -1.06 -12.35
CA SER A 75 7.91 -0.51 -12.42
C SER A 75 9.01 -1.56 -12.12
N GLU A 76 8.67 -2.61 -11.37
CA GLU A 76 9.55 -3.77 -11.18
C GLU A 76 9.49 -4.75 -12.36
N LEU A 77 8.31 -4.91 -12.99
CA LEU A 77 8.11 -5.84 -14.10
C LEU A 77 8.69 -5.33 -15.43
N GLU A 78 8.62 -4.02 -15.67
CA GLU A 78 9.08 -3.32 -16.87
C GLU A 78 10.54 -2.89 -16.78
N SER A 79 11.40 -3.64 -16.10
CA SER A 79 12.85 -3.51 -16.26
C SER A 79 13.37 -4.56 -17.27
N PRO A 80 13.16 -4.40 -18.59
CA PRO A 80 13.70 -5.31 -19.61
C PRO A 80 15.23 -5.25 -19.69
N LEU A 81 15.85 -4.28 -19.03
CA LEU A 81 17.29 -4.17 -18.78
C LEU A 81 17.48 -4.34 -17.27
N GLY A 82 17.74 -5.57 -16.83
CA GLY A 82 17.93 -5.88 -15.42
C GLY A 82 18.88 -4.91 -14.70
N HIS A 83 18.55 -4.63 -13.43
CA HIS A 83 19.43 -4.05 -12.40
C HIS A 83 19.41 -2.52 -12.16
N ILE A 84 18.43 -1.75 -12.65
CA ILE A 84 18.45 -0.28 -12.43
C ILE A 84 17.12 0.28 -11.92
N GLY A 85 16.61 -0.26 -10.81
CA GLY A 85 15.71 0.51 -9.96
C GLY A 85 16.52 1.50 -9.10
N PRO A 86 16.11 2.77 -8.90
CA PRO A 86 16.77 3.68 -7.97
C PRO A 86 16.78 3.14 -6.51
N THR A 87 15.76 2.36 -6.16
CA THR A 87 15.67 1.60 -4.91
C THR A 87 16.68 0.44 -4.85
N GLN A 88 16.93 -0.25 -5.96
CA GLN A 88 17.92 -1.32 -6.01
C GLN A 88 19.35 -0.77 -5.85
N ARG A 89 19.68 0.36 -6.50
CA ARG A 89 21.00 1.02 -6.34
C ARG A 89 21.27 1.48 -4.91
N THR A 90 20.26 2.06 -4.25
CA THR A 90 20.41 2.54 -2.87
C THR A 90 20.56 1.37 -1.90
N MET A 91 19.81 0.28 -2.11
CA MET A 91 19.93 -0.92 -1.29
C MET A 91 21.25 -1.67 -1.52
N GLU A 92 21.72 -1.80 -2.77
CA GLU A 92 23.05 -2.35 -3.08
C GLU A 92 24.16 -1.51 -2.47
N SER A 93 24.01 -0.18 -2.45
CA SER A 93 24.98 0.71 -1.81
C SER A 93 25.04 0.49 -0.30
N LEU A 94 23.87 0.36 0.36
CA LEU A 94 23.77 0.04 1.79
C LEU A 94 24.34 -1.34 2.12
N LEU A 95 24.02 -2.35 1.31
CA LEU A 95 24.52 -3.72 1.49
C LEU A 95 26.04 -3.80 1.29
N ASN A 96 26.58 -3.10 0.29
CA ASN A 96 28.03 -3.02 0.09
C ASN A 96 28.74 -2.28 1.23
N LEU A 97 28.04 -1.35 1.91
CA LEU A 97 28.54 -0.66 3.09
C LEU A 97 28.55 -1.58 4.33
N LEU A 98 27.51 -2.40 4.51
CA LEU A 98 27.41 -3.35 5.63
C LEU A 98 28.22 -4.63 5.44
N TYR A 99 28.37 -5.11 4.20
CA TYR A 99 29.04 -6.36 3.84
C TYR A 99 30.02 -6.14 2.67
N PRO A 100 31.28 -5.78 2.94
CA PRO A 100 32.27 -5.54 1.89
C PRO A 100 32.51 -6.82 1.07
N LYS A 101 32.50 -6.65 -0.26
CA LYS A 101 32.39 -7.68 -1.32
C LYS A 101 33.41 -8.83 -1.28
N GLY A 102 34.45 -8.75 -0.44
CA GLY A 102 35.53 -9.75 -0.38
C GLY A 102 35.16 -11.08 0.29
N LEU A 103 34.10 -11.13 1.11
CA LEU A 103 33.79 -12.33 1.92
C LEU A 103 32.68 -13.23 1.34
N VAL A 104 31.94 -12.77 0.31
CA VAL A 104 30.60 -13.32 0.00
C VAL A 104 30.55 -14.15 -1.29
N VAL A 105 31.54 -14.03 -2.18
CA VAL A 105 31.52 -14.65 -3.53
C VAL A 105 31.66 -16.19 -3.51
N GLY A 106 31.96 -16.82 -2.36
CA GLY A 106 32.20 -18.26 -2.27
C GLY A 106 31.11 -19.13 -1.63
N LEU A 107 30.03 -18.56 -1.07
CA LEU A 107 29.15 -19.28 -0.13
C LEU A 107 27.68 -19.47 -0.60
N GLY A 108 27.35 -19.21 -1.87
CA GLY A 108 25.99 -19.46 -2.38
C GLY A 108 24.94 -18.39 -2.02
N PHE A 109 25.36 -17.19 -1.66
CA PHE A 109 24.49 -16.08 -1.23
C PHE A 109 23.71 -15.37 -2.36
N ASP A 110 23.87 -15.76 -3.63
CA ASP A 110 23.21 -15.07 -4.75
C ASP A 110 21.70 -15.38 -4.83
N GLU A 111 21.28 -16.60 -4.50
CA GLU A 111 19.85 -16.98 -4.45
C GLU A 111 19.13 -16.33 -3.25
N GLU A 112 19.75 -16.36 -2.06
CA GLU A 112 19.18 -15.72 -0.86
C GLU A 112 19.00 -14.21 -1.04
N ARG A 113 19.94 -13.54 -1.73
CA ARG A 113 19.83 -12.11 -2.04
C ARG A 113 18.61 -11.83 -2.93
N TYR A 114 18.39 -12.63 -3.97
CA TYR A 114 17.26 -12.44 -4.87
C TYR A 114 15.92 -12.55 -4.13
N GLU A 115 15.78 -13.56 -3.26
CA GLU A 115 14.57 -13.78 -2.49
C GLU A 115 14.32 -12.69 -1.42
N PHE A 116 15.39 -12.21 -0.78
CA PHE A 116 15.32 -11.05 0.11
C PHE A 116 14.84 -9.80 -0.62
N PHE A 117 15.44 -9.48 -1.77
CA PHE A 117 15.05 -8.31 -2.55
C PHE A 117 13.59 -8.42 -2.98
N ARG A 118 13.14 -9.58 -3.46
CA ARG A 118 11.75 -9.80 -3.89
C ARG A 118 10.75 -9.58 -2.74
N THR A 119 11.09 -10.02 -1.53
CA THR A 119 10.27 -9.81 -0.32
C THR A 119 10.24 -8.33 0.08
N ALA A 120 11.38 -7.63 0.03
CA ALA A 120 11.45 -6.20 0.35
C ALA A 120 10.65 -5.33 -0.64
N HIS A 121 10.77 -5.64 -1.94
CA HIS A 121 10.06 -4.98 -3.03
C HIS A 121 8.53 -5.15 -2.89
N SER A 122 8.06 -6.37 -2.59
CA SER A 122 6.63 -6.63 -2.37
C SER A 122 6.08 -5.92 -1.12
N LEU A 123 6.86 -5.78 -0.05
CA LEU A 123 6.49 -4.96 1.11
C LEU A 123 6.39 -3.46 0.77
N MET A 124 7.31 -2.93 -0.04
CA MET A 124 7.25 -1.54 -0.51
C MET A 124 6.01 -1.29 -1.36
N ALA A 125 5.62 -2.24 -2.23
CA ALA A 125 4.39 -2.15 -3.03
C ALA A 125 3.14 -1.96 -2.15
N VAL A 126 3.05 -2.71 -1.05
CA VAL A 126 1.96 -2.58 -0.07
C VAL A 126 2.00 -1.22 0.60
N GLY A 127 3.19 -0.77 1.02
CA GLY A 127 3.37 0.55 1.62
C GLY A 127 2.91 1.69 0.71
N PHE A 128 3.33 1.67 -0.56
CA PHE A 128 2.89 2.63 -1.58
C PHE A 128 1.38 2.54 -1.85
N GLY A 129 0.80 1.34 -1.86
CA GLY A 129 -0.64 1.14 -1.95
C GLY A 129 -1.38 1.84 -0.80
N PHE A 130 -0.95 1.66 0.45
CA PHE A 130 -1.56 2.35 1.60
C PHE A 130 -1.44 3.88 1.51
N LEU A 131 -0.31 4.39 1.03
CA LEU A 131 -0.11 5.82 0.80
C LEU A 131 -1.09 6.35 -0.27
N GLY A 132 -1.22 5.65 -1.40
CA GLY A 132 -2.19 5.96 -2.44
C GLY A 132 -3.64 5.94 -1.95
N ALA A 133 -3.98 4.99 -1.09
CA ALA A 133 -5.30 4.90 -0.46
C ALA A 133 -5.59 6.11 0.44
N ALA A 134 -4.60 6.55 1.21
CA ALA A 134 -4.70 7.73 2.06
C ALA A 134 -4.88 9.01 1.22
N LEU A 135 -4.08 9.18 0.16
CA LEU A 135 -4.17 10.30 -0.77
C LEU A 135 -5.53 10.35 -1.48
N GLY A 136 -6.01 9.22 -2.02
CA GLY A 136 -7.30 9.14 -2.68
C GLY A 136 -8.46 9.53 -1.74
N ARG A 137 -8.34 9.20 -0.45
CA ARG A 137 -9.32 9.57 0.57
C ARG A 137 -9.28 11.07 0.90
N LEU A 138 -8.09 11.66 0.95
CA LEU A 138 -7.91 13.11 1.18
C LEU A 138 -8.46 13.95 0.02
N LEU A 139 -8.26 13.50 -1.23
CA LEU A 139 -8.77 14.20 -2.41
C LEU A 139 -10.31 14.25 -2.42
N VAL A 140 -10.99 13.13 -2.12
CA VAL A 140 -12.46 13.11 -2.03
C VAL A 140 -12.99 13.96 -0.88
N TRP A 141 -12.26 14.03 0.23
CA TRP A 141 -12.64 14.87 1.35
C TRP A 141 -12.60 16.35 0.99
N LYS A 142 -11.52 16.80 0.33
CA LYS A 142 -11.37 18.20 -0.11
C LYS A 142 -12.46 18.61 -1.11
N SER A 143 -12.91 17.68 -1.95
CA SER A 143 -13.94 17.93 -2.97
C SER A 143 -15.38 17.89 -2.43
N SER A 144 -15.60 17.55 -1.15
CA SER A 144 -16.94 17.67 -0.56
C SER A 144 -17.22 19.15 -0.30
N PRO A 145 -18.10 19.81 -1.09
CA PRO A 145 -18.51 21.17 -0.77
C PRO A 145 -19.08 21.13 0.63
N SER A 146 -18.83 22.15 1.44
CA SER A 146 -19.46 22.32 2.76
C SER A 146 -20.98 22.39 2.60
N VAL A 147 -21.62 21.22 2.49
CA VAL A 147 -23.07 21.04 2.50
C VAL A 147 -23.51 21.37 3.91
N GLY A 148 -23.85 22.63 4.14
CA GLY A 148 -24.53 23.05 5.36
C GLY A 148 -23.98 24.30 6.03
N ARG A 149 -23.99 25.44 5.34
CA ARG A 149 -24.54 26.66 5.94
C ARG A 149 -25.98 26.84 5.42
N ARG A 150 -26.80 25.79 5.58
CA ARG A 150 -28.26 25.84 5.37
C ARG A 150 -28.91 25.99 6.74
N THR A 151 -28.62 27.10 7.39
CA THR A 151 -29.44 27.66 8.47
C THR A 151 -30.48 28.58 7.83
N ALA A 152 -31.34 28.02 6.97
CA ALA A 152 -32.60 28.69 6.65
C ALA A 152 -33.64 28.01 7.53
N ARG A 153 -33.76 28.53 8.76
CA ARG A 153 -34.84 28.24 9.68
C ARG A 153 -36.15 28.51 8.92
N PRO A 154 -37.08 27.56 8.78
CA PRO A 154 -38.38 27.86 8.21
C PRO A 154 -39.04 28.92 9.10
N ALA A 155 -39.44 30.04 8.51
CA ALA A 155 -40.23 31.05 9.19
C ALA A 155 -41.53 30.39 9.67
N THR A 156 -41.73 30.36 10.98
CA THR A 156 -43.02 29.99 11.57
C THR A 156 -44.08 30.98 11.10
N PRO A 157 -45.21 30.54 10.52
CA PRO A 157 -46.28 31.44 10.13
C PRO A 157 -46.92 32.10 11.37
N PRO A 158 -47.41 33.34 11.25
CA PRO A 158 -48.04 34.04 12.36
C PRO A 158 -49.34 33.34 12.77
N GLU A 159 -49.46 33.03 14.06
CA GLU A 159 -50.70 32.57 14.68
C GLU A 159 -51.78 33.65 14.52
N THR A 160 -52.87 33.31 13.85
CA THR A 160 -54.09 34.12 13.79
C THR A 160 -54.81 34.01 15.14
N VAL A 161 -54.70 35.06 15.96
CA VAL A 161 -55.54 35.21 17.16
C VAL A 161 -56.91 35.75 16.72
N SER A 162 -57.95 35.04 17.14
CA SER A 162 -59.37 35.30 16.88
C SER A 162 -59.93 36.36 17.82
#